data_AF-A0A2N5YPN3-F1
#
_entry.id   AF-A0A2N5YPN3-F1
#
_cell.length_a   1.000
_cell.length_b   1.000
_cell.length_c   1.000
_cell.angle_alpha   90.00
_cell.angle_beta   90.00
_cell.angle_gamma   90.00
#
_symmetry.space_group_name_H-M   'P 1'
#
loop_
_entity.id
_entity.type
_entity.pdbx_description
1 polymer ?
#
loop_
_entity_poly.entity_id
_entity_poly.type
_entity_poly.pdbx_seq_one_letter_code
_entity_poly.pdbx_strand_id
1 'polypeptide(L)' 'LSAILVANRLSKNASGTFVLTGLQSAVERLITISQLDTVLNITYTLEQAVDMVAKENK' A
#
# COMPACT_ATOMS: atom_id res chain seq x y z
N LEU A 1 5.09 -12.44 2.68
CA LEU A 1 4.71 -11.26 3.49
C LEU A 1 5.89 -10.33 3.79
N SER A 2 7.06 -10.84 4.18
CA SER A 2 8.22 -10.00 4.55
C SER A 2 8.65 -9.01 3.45
N ALA A 3 8.63 -9.40 2.17
CA ALA A 3 8.98 -8.49 1.07
C ALA A 3 8.03 -7.29 0.93
N ILE A 4 6.72 -7.47 1.16
CA ILE A 4 5.71 -6.39 1.08
C ILE A 4 5.90 -5.41 2.24
N LEU A 5 6.18 -5.94 3.44
CA LEU A 5 6.53 -5.15 4.62
C LEU A 5 7.81 -4.33 4.41
N VAL A 6 8.84 -4.94 3.81
CA VAL A 6 10.10 -4.27 3.48
C VAL A 6 9.88 -3.18 2.42
N ALA A 7 9.07 -3.45 1.39
CA ALA A 7 8.70 -2.45 0.38
C ALA A 7 7.96 -1.25 1.00
N ASN A 8 6.97 -1.50 1.86
CA ASN A 8 6.25 -0.44 2.58
C ASN A 8 7.17 0.39 3.47
N ARG A 9 8.08 -0.27 4.18
CA ARG A 9 9.10 0.41 5.02
C ARG A 9 10.06 1.23 4.17
N LEU A 10 10.49 0.73 3.02
CA LEU A 10 11.38 1.44 2.08
C LEU A 10 10.71 2.69 1.51
N SER A 11 9.46 2.58 1.06
CA SER A 11 8.69 3.74 0.61
C SER A 11 8.56 4.79 1.71
N LYS A 12 8.12 4.40 2.92
CA LYS A 12 8.03 5.33 4.06
C LYS A 12 9.38 5.96 4.41
N ASN A 13 10.47 5.19 4.33
CA ASN A 13 11.82 5.69 4.59
C ASN A 13 12.34 6.63 3.49
N ALA A 14 11.86 6.48 2.27
CA ALA A 14 12.16 7.37 1.14
C ALA A 14 11.23 8.58 1.08
N SER A 15 10.47 8.88 2.15
CA SER A 15 9.41 9.89 2.18
C SER A 15 8.38 9.72 1.06
N GLY A 16 8.07 8.47 0.73
CA GLY A 16 7.10 8.10 -0.31
C GLY A 16 5.98 7.21 0.23
N THR A 17 4.86 7.23 -0.46
CA THR A 17 3.70 6.38 -0.17
C THR A 17 3.82 5.07 -0.92
N PHE A 18 3.52 3.96 -0.26
CA PHE A 18 3.29 2.68 -0.93
C PHE A 18 1.80 2.47 -1.11
N VAL A 19 1.31 2.55 -2.36
CA VAL A 19 -0.10 2.28 -2.70
C VAL A 19 -0.20 1.00 -3.52
N LEU A 20 -1.08 0.09 -3.09
CA LEU A 20 -1.38 -1.16 -3.77
C LEU A 20 -2.75 -1.08 -4.43
N THR A 21 -2.83 -1.50 -5.70
CA THR A 21 -4.09 -1.54 -6.47
C THR A 21 -4.26 -2.91 -7.11
N GLY A 22 -5.51 -3.33 -7.31
CA GLY A 22 -5.80 -4.60 -8.02
C GLY A 22 -5.30 -5.84 -7.27
N LEU A 23 -5.32 -5.81 -5.94
CA LEU A 23 -4.98 -6.97 -5.12
C LEU A 23 -6.00 -8.10 -5.34
N GLN A 24 -5.49 -9.32 -5.40
CA GLN A 24 -6.35 -10.50 -5.47
C GLN A 24 -6.92 -10.80 -4.09
N SER A 25 -8.16 -11.32 -4.00
CA SER A 25 -8.85 -11.54 -2.73
C SER A 25 -8.10 -12.44 -1.74
N ALA A 26 -7.22 -13.33 -2.23
CA ALA A 26 -6.32 -14.12 -1.38
C ALA A 26 -5.28 -13.24 -0.66
N VAL A 27 -4.75 -12.22 -1.34
CA VAL A 27 -3.76 -11.29 -0.80
C VAL A 27 -4.41 -10.27 0.14
N GLU A 28 -5.60 -9.76 -0.19
CA GLU A 28 -6.39 -8.88 0.70
C GLU A 28 -6.62 -9.55 2.05
N ARG A 29 -7.11 -10.80 2.06
CA ARG A 29 -7.29 -11.57 3.30
C ARG A 29 -6.01 -11.71 4.09
N LEU A 30 -4.88 -11.99 3.44
CA LEU A 30 -3.58 -12.11 4.13
C LEU A 30 -3.16 -10.79 4.77
N ILE A 31 -3.39 -9.67 4.09
CA ILE A 31 -3.09 -8.33 4.60
C ILE A 31 -3.98 -7.98 5.79
N THR A 32 -5.30 -8.24 5.70
CA THR A 32 -6.26 -8.02 6.80
C THR A 32 -5.93 -8.87 8.02
N ILE A 33 -5.66 -10.17 7.84
CA ILE A 33 -5.27 -11.08 8.94
C ILE A 33 -3.97 -10.62 9.60
N SER A 34 -3.03 -10.11 8.81
CA SER A 34 -1.75 -9.60 9.30
C SER A 34 -1.86 -8.19 9.89
N GLN A 35 -3.06 -7.57 9.90
CA GLN A 35 -3.28 -6.17 10.30
C GLN A 35 -2.42 -5.16 9.51
N LEU A 36 -1.98 -5.54 8.32
CA LEU A 36 -1.15 -4.70 7.46
C LEU A 36 -1.98 -3.68 6.67
N ASP A 37 -3.30 -3.86 6.64
CA ASP A 37 -4.28 -2.98 6.00
C ASP A 37 -4.22 -1.53 6.53
N THR A 38 -3.91 -1.35 7.81
CA THR A 38 -3.75 -0.02 8.42
C THR A 38 -2.41 0.64 8.10
N VAL A 39 -1.45 -0.14 7.58
CA VAL A 39 -0.07 0.29 7.31
C VAL A 39 0.20 0.43 5.81
N LEU A 40 -0.54 -0.32 4.98
CA LEU A 40 -0.48 -0.32 3.53
C LEU A 40 -1.65 0.53 3.01
N ASN A 41 -1.37 1.45 2.08
CA ASN A 41 -2.45 2.16 1.42
C ASN A 41 -2.98 1.29 0.28
N ILE A 42 -4.25 0.90 0.34
CA ILE A 42 -4.88 0.04 -0.67
C ILE A 42 -5.98 0.83 -1.35
N THR A 43 -5.97 0.85 -2.69
CA THR A 43 -7.02 1.50 -3.47
C THR A 43 -7.58 0.55 -4.53
N TYR A 44 -8.84 0.79 -4.89
CA TYR A 44 -9.54 -0.01 -5.90
C TYR A 44 -9.34 0.53 -7.32
N THR A 45 -9.00 1.81 -7.46
CA THR A 45 -8.77 2.45 -8.75
C THR A 45 -7.38 3.03 -8.83
N LEU A 46 -6.82 2.94 -10.03
CA LEU A 46 -5.50 3.48 -10.36
C LEU A 46 -5.48 5.01 -10.20
N GLU A 47 -6.59 5.68 -10.53
CA GLU A 47 -6.77 7.12 -10.35
C GLU A 47 -6.67 7.55 -8.87
N GLN A 48 -7.34 6.83 -7.96
CA GLN A 48 -7.23 7.10 -6.52
C GLN A 48 -5.81 6.82 -6.01
N ALA A 49 -5.14 5.81 -6.56
CA ALA A 49 -3.77 5.52 -6.19
C ALA A 49 -2.82 6.67 -6.56
N VAL A 50 -2.97 7.19 -7.78
CA VAL A 50 -2.17 8.32 -8.28
C VAL A 50 -2.46 9.58 -7.48
N ASP A 51 -3.73 9.88 -7.19
CA ASP A 51 -4.12 11.05 -6.38
C ASP A 51 -3.52 10.96 -4.96
N MET A 52 -3.52 9.78 -4.35
CA MET A 52 -2.97 9.54 -3.02
C MET A 52 -1.45 9.74 -2.98
N VAL A 53 -0.72 9.17 -3.95
CA VAL A 53 0.74 9.36 -4.08
C VAL A 53 1.08 10.83 -4.38
N ALA A 54 0.26 11.51 -5.19
CA ALA A 54 0.46 12.93 -5.53
C ALA A 54 0.18 13.87 -4.34
N LYS A 55 -0.78 13.54 -3.48
CA LYS A 55 -1.08 14.31 -2.26
C LYS A 55 0.01 14.20 -1.20
N GLU A 56 0.67 13.06 -1.10
CA GLU A 56 1.71 12.82 -0.08
C GLU A 56 3.06 13.45 -0.45
N ASN A 57 3.26 13.86 -1.72
CA ASN A 57 4.45 14.55 -2.22
C ASN A 57 4.37 16.09 -2.18
N LYS A 58 3.47 16.66 -1.38
CA LYS A 58 3.31 18.11 -1.21
C LYS A 58 3.65 18.54 0.21
#